data_AF-A0A812KZ64-F1
#
_entry.id   AF-A0A812KZ64-F1
#
_cell.length_a   1.000
_cell.length_b   1.000
_cell.length_c   1.000
_cell.angle_alpha   90.00
_cell.angle_beta   90.00
_cell.angle_gamma   90.00
#
_symmetry.space_group_name_H-M   'P 1'
#
loop_
_entity.id
_entity.type
_entity.pdbx_description
1 polymer ?
#
loop_
_entity_poly.entity_id
_entity_poly.type
_entity_poly.pdbx_seq_one_letter_code
_entity_poly.pdbx_strand_id
1 'polypeptide(L)'
;MFLVPHPLVGSAVTAVKKWEAASGLECELLGKWGSFGWWLQVFLGSVCLVSLVGKRFTDKVRRPWKVWFFDTAKQGTQALMNHIINIGLSMGFGEWLAVDADPCNWYWINMSLDCTLGVAIMFLLLRLLQCVYRSKLVARPELARCGHYGDPPDFKIFLRQLLDWQALVFVQKLMLAGLVINFRRSMALTSTALLGWLDDFPRAKLVVVMVLMPLILNVFALWTADSFLQAKANDSDEVQVRESLVAGIPAVVGRDVPALNAQAEEDVDDSIMSFQEWKRSPWHPYRMPNTPFRENL
;
A
#
# COMPACT_ATOMS: atom_id res chain seq x y z
N MET A 1 52.58 6.65 27.01
CA MET A 1 53.26 6.63 25.69
C MET A 1 53.75 5.20 25.51
N PHE A 2 53.16 4.28 24.76
CA PHE A 2 52.21 4.30 23.64
C PHE A 2 51.23 3.12 23.78
N LEU A 3 49.95 3.32 23.46
CA LEU A 3 49.02 2.23 23.15
C LEU A 3 49.29 1.81 21.70
N VAL A 4 49.73 0.57 21.50
CA VAL A 4 49.90 -0.03 20.17
C VAL A 4 48.51 -0.29 19.58
N PRO A 5 48.19 0.17 18.35
CA PRO A 5 46.91 -0.15 17.72
C PRO A 5 46.88 -1.61 17.27
N HIS A 6 45.78 -2.30 17.57
CA HIS A 6 45.54 -3.69 17.18
C HIS A 6 45.38 -3.80 15.65
N PRO A 7 46.07 -4.73 14.95
CA PRO A 7 46.13 -4.80 13.48
C PRO A 7 44.82 -5.20 12.77
N LEU A 8 43.81 -5.67 13.51
CA LEU A 8 42.52 -6.10 12.95
C LEU A 8 41.60 -4.94 12.56
N VAL A 9 41.75 -3.77 13.20
CA VAL A 9 40.95 -2.57 12.89
C VAL A 9 41.36 -1.98 11.55
N GLY A 10 42.63 -2.08 11.17
CA GLY A 10 43.17 -1.57 9.92
C GLY A 10 42.61 -2.27 8.68
N SER A 11 42.42 -3.60 8.75
CA SER A 11 41.91 -4.42 7.64
C SER A 11 40.41 -4.23 7.39
N ALA A 12 39.60 -4.06 8.44
CA ALA A 12 38.18 -3.78 8.31
C ALA A 12 37.94 -2.37 7.72
N VAL A 13 38.67 -1.36 8.20
CA VAL A 13 38.58 0.02 7.68
C VAL A 13 39.07 0.12 6.23
N THR A 14 40.10 -0.63 5.85
CA THR A 14 40.55 -0.68 4.45
C THR A 14 39.62 -1.48 3.55
N ALA A 15 38.96 -2.53 4.05
CA ALA A 15 37.91 -3.24 3.32
C ALA A 15 36.68 -2.35 3.09
N VAL A 16 36.25 -1.57 4.10
CA VAL A 16 35.17 -0.58 3.99
C VAL A 16 35.52 0.49 2.95
N LYS A 17 36.73 1.08 3.03
CA LYS A 17 37.19 2.09 2.05
C LYS A 17 37.35 1.53 0.64
N LYS A 18 37.77 0.27 0.52
CA LYS A 18 37.90 -0.42 -0.78
C LYS A 18 36.53 -0.75 -1.37
N TRP A 19 35.52 -0.97 -0.53
CA TRP A 19 34.14 -1.13 -0.95
C TRP A 19 33.56 0.22 -1.40
N GLU A 20 33.72 1.29 -0.61
CA GLU A 20 33.35 2.68 -1.00
C GLU A 20 33.97 3.10 -2.36
N ALA A 21 35.21 2.68 -2.65
CA ALA A 21 35.87 2.97 -3.91
C ALA A 21 35.44 2.06 -5.08
N ALA A 22 35.02 0.81 -4.82
CA ALA A 22 34.53 -0.11 -5.84
C ALA A 22 33.03 0.11 -6.16
N SER A 23 32.27 0.61 -5.19
CA SER A 23 30.93 1.14 -5.34
C SER A 23 30.99 2.64 -5.60
N GLY A 24 31.48 3.07 -6.76
CA GLY A 24 31.44 4.49 -7.19
C GLY A 24 30.04 5.15 -7.24
N LEU A 25 29.04 4.55 -6.58
CA LEU A 25 27.90 5.23 -6.01
C LEU A 25 28.21 5.51 -4.53
N GLU A 26 28.62 6.74 -4.24
CA GLU A 26 28.45 7.31 -2.90
C GLU A 26 27.01 6.98 -2.44
N CYS A 27 26.90 6.13 -1.43
CA CYS A 27 25.63 5.77 -0.81
C CYS A 27 25.22 6.92 0.11
N GLU A 28 25.02 8.10 -0.47
CA GLU A 28 24.24 9.14 0.18
C GLU A 28 22.79 8.64 0.20
N LEU A 29 22.38 8.08 1.35
CA LEU A 29 20.99 7.71 1.63
C LEU A 29 20.03 8.93 1.53
N LEU A 30 20.62 10.13 1.44
CA LEU A 30 20.02 11.40 1.02
C LEU A 30 20.87 12.02 -0.09
N GLY A 31 21.02 11.33 -1.22
CA GLY A 31 21.73 11.89 -2.36
C GLY A 31 21.19 13.27 -2.72
N LYS A 32 22.06 14.16 -3.21
CA LYS A 32 21.64 15.38 -3.92
C LYS A 32 20.39 15.12 -4.77
N TRP A 33 19.44 16.07 -4.75
CA TRP A 33 18.25 16.04 -5.59
C TRP A 33 18.61 15.59 -7.02
N GLY A 34 17.94 14.53 -7.50
CA GLY A 34 18.21 13.92 -8.81
C GLY A 34 19.11 12.68 -8.80
N SER A 35 19.50 12.15 -7.64
CA SER A 35 20.25 10.89 -7.54
C SER A 35 19.43 9.66 -7.98
N PHE A 36 20.12 8.55 -8.24
CA PHE A 36 19.49 7.28 -8.63
C PHE A 36 18.42 6.80 -7.64
N GLY A 37 18.66 6.99 -6.33
CA GLY A 37 17.71 6.59 -5.27
C GLY A 37 16.37 7.32 -5.35
N TRP A 38 16.37 8.61 -5.71
CA TRP A 38 15.15 9.39 -5.91
C TRP A 38 14.30 8.83 -7.06
N TRP A 39 14.94 8.57 -8.22
CA TRP A 39 14.25 7.99 -9.37
C TRP A 39 13.70 6.60 -9.07
N LEU A 40 14.44 5.79 -8.30
CA LEU A 40 13.99 4.46 -7.89
C LEU A 40 12.75 4.53 -6.97
N GLN A 41 12.73 5.45 -6.01
CA GLN A 41 11.56 5.66 -5.13
C GLN A 41 10.32 6.11 -5.92
N VAL A 42 10.48 7.07 -6.84
CA VAL A 42 9.40 7.53 -7.71
C VAL A 42 8.88 6.40 -8.59
N PHE A 43 9.79 5.58 -9.15
CA PHE A 43 9.43 4.42 -9.96
C PHE A 43 8.62 3.39 -9.16
N LEU A 44 9.14 2.96 -8.00
CA LEU A 44 8.46 2.01 -7.12
C LEU A 44 7.09 2.54 -6.66
N GLY A 45 7.03 3.80 -6.26
CA GLY A 45 5.79 4.47 -5.87
C GLY A 45 4.76 4.53 -7.00
N SER A 46 5.22 4.81 -8.22
CA SER A 46 4.36 4.83 -9.41
C SER A 46 3.79 3.46 -9.73
N VAL A 47 4.62 2.41 -9.70
CA VAL A 47 4.16 1.02 -9.91
C VAL A 47 3.16 0.62 -8.84
N CYS A 48 3.42 0.97 -7.58
CA CYS A 48 2.49 0.71 -6.47
C CYS A 48 1.14 1.41 -6.68
N LEU A 49 1.15 2.69 -7.06
CA LEU A 49 -0.07 3.46 -7.33
C LEU A 49 -0.87 2.86 -8.50
N VAL A 50 -0.20 2.56 -9.62
CA VAL A 50 -0.82 1.90 -10.78
C VAL A 50 -1.41 0.55 -10.39
N SER A 51 -0.73 -0.22 -9.51
CA SER A 51 -1.24 -1.50 -9.03
C SER A 51 -2.54 -1.35 -8.22
N LEU A 52 -2.67 -0.29 -7.40
CA LEU A 52 -3.88 -0.01 -6.62
C LEU A 52 -5.03 0.46 -7.51
N VAL A 53 -4.73 1.28 -8.51
CA VAL A 53 -5.71 1.67 -9.54
C VAL A 53 -6.19 0.43 -10.30
N GLY A 54 -5.28 -0.44 -10.71
CA GLY A 54 -5.58 -1.73 -11.35
C GLY A 54 -6.48 -2.61 -10.47
N LYS A 55 -6.12 -2.75 -9.18
CA LYS A 55 -6.92 -3.49 -8.20
C LYS A 55 -8.36 -2.96 -8.12
N ARG A 56 -8.54 -1.64 -8.06
CA ARG A 56 -9.87 -1.01 -8.03
C ARG A 56 -10.74 -1.43 -9.23
N PHE A 57 -10.16 -1.61 -10.41
CA PHE A 57 -10.90 -2.06 -11.60
C PHE A 57 -11.24 -3.55 -11.58
N THR A 58 -10.49 -4.35 -10.81
CA THR A 58 -10.74 -5.78 -10.60
C THR A 58 -11.69 -6.07 -9.44
N ASP A 59 -11.89 -5.13 -8.52
CA ASP A 59 -12.83 -5.28 -7.40
C ASP A 59 -14.27 -5.46 -7.91
N LYS A 60 -14.97 -6.46 -7.35
CA LYS A 60 -16.37 -6.78 -7.67
C LYS A 60 -17.34 -5.61 -7.39
N VAL A 61 -17.02 -4.81 -6.37
CA VAL A 61 -17.77 -3.59 -5.99
C VAL A 61 -16.80 -2.43 -5.98
N ARG A 62 -17.03 -1.43 -6.83
CA ARG A 62 -16.09 -0.32 -7.03
C ARG A 62 -16.35 0.78 -6.01
N ARG A 63 -15.31 1.17 -5.27
CA ARG A 63 -15.38 2.32 -4.35
C ARG A 63 -15.44 3.64 -5.14
N PRO A 64 -16.21 4.65 -4.67
CA PRO A 64 -16.16 6.01 -5.22
C PRO A 64 -14.73 6.56 -5.20
N TRP A 65 -14.36 7.36 -6.20
CA TRP A 65 -12.99 7.89 -6.34
C TRP A 65 -12.50 8.66 -5.12
N LYS A 66 -13.38 9.43 -4.48
CA LYS A 66 -13.07 10.20 -3.26
C LYS A 66 -12.72 9.29 -2.07
N VAL A 67 -13.49 8.22 -1.88
CA VAL A 67 -13.25 7.21 -0.81
C VAL A 67 -11.96 6.46 -1.08
N TRP A 68 -11.74 6.03 -2.34
CA TRP A 68 -10.51 5.37 -2.75
C TRP A 68 -9.28 6.26 -2.53
N PHE A 69 -9.38 7.56 -2.83
CA PHE A 69 -8.28 8.51 -2.59
C PHE A 69 -7.98 8.63 -1.09
N PHE A 70 -9.00 8.69 -0.22
CA PHE A 70 -8.79 8.69 1.23
C PHE A 70 -8.11 7.41 1.74
N ASP A 71 -8.52 6.23 1.28
CA ASP A 71 -7.88 4.96 1.66
C ASP A 71 -6.43 4.87 1.12
N THR A 72 -6.20 5.35 -0.10
CA THR A 72 -4.86 5.40 -0.71
C THR A 72 -3.96 6.41 0.00
N ALA A 73 -4.51 7.56 0.41
CA ALA A 73 -3.78 8.59 1.15
C ALA A 73 -3.26 8.06 2.49
N LYS A 74 -4.05 7.24 3.22
CA LYS A 74 -3.60 6.56 4.44
C LYS A 74 -2.35 5.70 4.20
N GLN A 75 -2.32 4.97 3.09
CA GLN A 75 -1.17 4.13 2.71
C GLN A 75 0.04 4.98 2.29
N GLY A 76 -0.19 6.07 1.55
CA GLY A 76 0.87 7.01 1.18
C GLY A 76 1.51 7.69 2.40
N THR A 77 0.71 8.16 3.35
CA THR A 77 1.24 8.76 4.60
C THR A 77 1.91 7.71 5.49
N GLN A 78 1.46 6.45 5.48
CA GLN A 78 2.18 5.34 6.13
C GLN A 78 3.58 5.15 5.56
N ALA A 79 3.73 5.15 4.23
CA ALA A 79 5.04 5.02 3.59
C ALA A 79 5.99 6.16 4.00
N LEU A 80 5.47 7.40 4.04
CA LEU A 80 6.22 8.56 4.51
C LEU A 80 6.64 8.43 5.99
N MET A 81 5.72 8.06 6.87
CA MET A 81 6.01 7.87 8.30
C MET A 81 7.07 6.80 8.52
N ASN A 82 6.94 5.65 7.85
CA ASN A 82 7.92 4.56 7.94
C ASN A 82 9.29 5.00 7.44
N HIS A 83 9.35 5.81 6.37
CA HIS A 83 10.61 6.36 5.88
C HIS A 83 11.29 7.26 6.92
N ILE A 84 10.53 8.18 7.54
CA ILE A 84 11.04 9.06 8.60
C ILE A 84 11.54 8.25 9.80
N ILE A 85 10.77 7.26 10.25
CA ILE A 85 11.16 6.41 11.39
C ILE A 85 12.41 5.59 11.05
N ASN A 86 12.51 5.02 9.84
CA ASN A 86 13.69 4.27 9.43
C ASN A 86 14.95 5.14 9.43
N ILE A 87 14.87 6.40 8.96
CA ILE A 87 15.98 7.36 9.05
C ILE A 87 16.32 7.64 10.51
N GLY A 88 15.31 7.93 11.34
CA GLY A 88 15.51 8.19 12.77
C GLY A 88 16.17 7.02 13.52
N LEU A 89 15.74 5.78 13.22
CA LEU A 89 16.34 4.57 13.77
C LEU A 89 17.80 4.39 13.30
N SER A 90 18.09 4.68 12.03
CA SER A 90 19.46 4.64 11.51
C SER A 90 20.36 5.66 12.20
N MET A 91 19.85 6.85 12.53
CA MET A 91 20.62 7.88 13.25
C MET A 91 20.81 7.53 14.73
N GLY A 92 19.79 7.00 15.40
CA GLY A 92 19.83 6.71 16.83
C GLY A 92 20.50 5.39 17.20
N PHE A 93 20.43 4.39 16.32
CA PHE A 93 20.90 3.03 16.58
C PHE A 93 21.85 2.48 15.52
N GLY A 94 22.25 3.28 14.53
CA GLY A 94 23.09 2.83 13.40
C GLY A 94 24.37 2.13 13.83
N GLU A 95 25.11 2.71 14.78
CA GLU A 95 26.35 2.11 15.31
C GLU A 95 26.10 0.84 16.13
N TRP A 96 24.99 0.78 16.88
CA TRP A 96 24.66 -0.39 17.72
C TRP A 96 24.09 -1.56 16.90
N LEU A 97 23.40 -1.23 15.81
CA LEU A 97 22.86 -2.18 14.83
C LEU A 97 23.89 -2.59 13.77
N ALA A 98 25.08 -1.98 13.75
CA ALA A 98 26.22 -2.36 12.91
C ALA A 98 26.80 -3.72 13.35
N VAL A 99 26.00 -4.77 13.24
CA VAL A 99 26.49 -6.12 13.03
C VAL A 99 27.20 -6.12 11.67
N ASP A 100 28.29 -6.88 11.51
CA ASP A 100 29.09 -7.07 10.27
C ASP A 100 28.29 -7.69 9.10
N ALA A 101 27.04 -7.30 8.90
CA ALA A 101 26.13 -7.79 7.89
C ALA A 101 25.97 -6.76 6.77
N ASP A 102 25.92 -7.28 5.54
CA ASP A 102 25.80 -6.52 4.30
C ASP A 102 24.60 -5.54 4.34
N PRO A 103 24.79 -4.26 3.95
CA PRO A 103 23.71 -3.28 3.86
C PRO A 103 22.49 -3.73 3.04
N CYS A 104 22.70 -4.45 1.93
CA CYS A 104 21.62 -5.01 1.13
C CYS A 104 20.82 -6.05 1.92
N ASN A 105 21.50 -6.90 2.69
CA ASN A 105 20.84 -7.90 3.53
C ASN A 105 19.99 -7.22 4.61
N TRP A 106 20.53 -6.20 5.27
CA TRP A 106 19.79 -5.42 6.28
C TRP A 106 18.58 -4.69 5.72
N TYR A 107 18.75 -4.06 4.56
CA TYR A 107 17.65 -3.43 3.85
C TYR A 107 16.56 -4.46 3.52
N TRP A 108 16.95 -5.62 2.97
CA TRP A 108 16.02 -6.67 2.61
C TRP A 108 15.25 -7.21 3.81
N ILE A 109 15.91 -7.44 4.95
CA ILE A 109 15.27 -7.88 6.21
C ILE A 109 14.20 -6.86 6.61
N ASN A 110 14.56 -5.58 6.72
CA ASN A 110 13.65 -4.53 7.17
C ASN A 110 12.45 -4.40 6.23
N MET A 111 12.70 -4.33 4.92
CA MET A 111 11.64 -4.24 3.91
C MET A 111 10.73 -5.47 3.93
N SER A 112 11.30 -6.67 3.99
CA SER A 112 10.53 -7.92 3.98
C SER A 112 9.67 -8.07 5.21
N LEU A 113 10.20 -7.73 6.40
CA LEU A 113 9.42 -7.74 7.64
C LEU A 113 8.29 -6.71 7.61
N ASP A 114 8.54 -5.49 7.13
CA ASP A 114 7.51 -4.47 6.98
C ASP A 114 6.37 -4.94 6.06
N CYS A 115 6.70 -5.56 4.92
CA CYS A 115 5.70 -5.99 3.92
C CYS A 115 4.99 -7.30 4.25
N THR A 116 5.54 -8.12 5.15
CA THR A 116 4.96 -9.44 5.52
C THR A 116 4.36 -9.40 6.92
N LEU A 117 5.21 -9.51 7.93
CA LEU A 117 4.80 -9.51 9.34
C LEU A 117 4.16 -8.18 9.74
N GLY A 118 4.63 -7.06 9.19
CA GLY A 118 4.07 -5.74 9.43
C GLY A 118 2.60 -5.64 9.02
N VAL A 119 2.24 -6.16 7.86
CA VAL A 119 0.85 -6.21 7.39
C VAL A 119 -0.01 -7.08 8.30
N ALA A 120 0.50 -8.23 8.76
CA ALA A 120 -0.22 -9.08 9.69
C ALA A 120 -0.44 -8.40 11.06
N ILE A 121 0.58 -7.73 11.60
CA ILE A 121 0.49 -6.94 12.83
C ILE A 121 -0.50 -5.79 12.65
N MET A 122 -0.46 -5.07 11.52
CA MET A 122 -1.40 -4.00 11.21
C MET A 122 -2.84 -4.50 11.19
N PHE A 123 -3.10 -5.65 10.57
CA PHE A 123 -4.43 -6.25 10.59
C PHE A 123 -4.91 -6.53 12.02
N LEU A 124 -4.06 -7.15 12.86
CA LEU A 124 -4.42 -7.43 14.25
C LEU A 124 -4.66 -6.15 15.06
N LEU A 125 -3.77 -5.16 14.95
CA LEU A 125 -3.90 -3.87 15.63
C LEU A 125 -5.17 -3.13 15.20
N LEU A 126 -5.52 -3.17 13.91
CA LEU A 126 -6.77 -2.60 13.40
C LEU A 126 -7.99 -3.29 14.00
N ARG A 127 -7.98 -4.63 14.10
CA ARG A 127 -9.06 -5.40 14.73
C ARG A 127 -9.19 -5.08 16.23
N LEU A 128 -8.07 -4.98 16.93
CA LEU A 128 -8.05 -4.59 18.34
C LEU A 128 -8.62 -3.19 18.52
N LEU A 129 -8.23 -2.23 17.68
CA LEU A 129 -8.76 -0.87 17.72
C LEU A 129 -10.28 -0.84 17.47
N GLN A 130 -10.79 -1.61 16.49
CA GLN A 130 -12.22 -1.77 16.25
C GLN A 130 -12.96 -2.35 17.47
N CYS A 131 -12.36 -3.34 18.15
CA CYS A 131 -12.91 -3.90 19.38
C CYS A 131 -12.94 -2.86 20.51
N VAL A 132 -11.88 -2.06 20.66
CA VAL A 132 -11.80 -0.98 21.67
C VAL A 132 -12.90 0.06 21.43
N TYR A 133 -13.12 0.50 20.20
CA TYR A 133 -14.19 1.46 19.89
C TYR A 133 -15.61 0.92 20.15
N ARG A 134 -15.82 -0.39 19.95
CA ARG A 134 -17.10 -1.08 20.24
C ARG A 134 -17.26 -1.41 21.72
N SER A 135 -16.18 -1.39 22.51
CA SER A 135 -16.24 -1.69 23.93
C SER A 135 -17.04 -0.62 24.68
N LYS A 136 -17.61 -1.00 25.82
CA LYS A 136 -18.36 -0.09 26.71
C LYS A 136 -17.50 1.06 27.26
N LEU A 137 -16.17 0.93 27.24
CA LEU A 137 -15.25 1.94 27.75
C LEU A 137 -15.22 3.18 26.85
N VAL A 138 -15.24 2.99 25.53
CA VAL A 138 -15.19 4.10 24.57
C VAL A 138 -16.58 4.41 24.01
N ALA A 139 -17.40 3.39 23.77
CA ALA A 139 -18.79 3.51 23.31
C ALA A 139 -18.94 4.40 22.04
N ARG A 140 -18.00 4.30 21.10
CA ARG A 140 -18.02 5.02 19.81
C ARG A 140 -17.93 4.04 18.61
N PRO A 141 -18.96 3.20 18.39
CA PRO A 141 -18.93 2.19 17.33
C PRO A 141 -18.84 2.78 15.91
N GLU A 142 -19.20 4.05 15.73
CA GLU A 142 -19.09 4.78 14.46
C GLU A 142 -17.64 4.91 13.98
N LEU A 143 -16.67 5.06 14.89
CA LEU A 143 -15.25 5.10 14.53
C LEU A 143 -14.67 3.74 14.14
N ALA A 144 -15.35 2.64 14.52
CA ALA A 144 -14.92 1.29 14.17
C ALA A 144 -15.18 0.93 12.70
N ARG A 145 -15.95 1.76 11.97
CA ARG A 145 -16.29 1.54 10.56
C ARG A 145 -15.18 2.07 9.64
N CYS A 146 -14.24 1.20 9.28
CA CYS A 146 -13.21 1.52 8.29
C CYS A 146 -13.83 1.71 6.90
N GLY A 147 -13.30 2.67 6.13
CA GLY A 147 -13.73 2.95 4.76
C GLY A 147 -15.05 3.72 4.64
N HIS A 148 -15.68 4.08 5.76
CA HIS A 148 -16.88 4.92 5.77
C HIS A 148 -16.52 6.34 6.22
N TYR A 149 -16.81 7.33 5.38
CA TYR A 149 -16.44 8.74 5.60
C TYR A 149 -17.65 9.67 5.70
N GLY A 150 -18.86 9.12 5.89
CA GLY A 150 -20.12 9.86 5.81
C GLY A 150 -20.65 9.95 4.37
N ASP A 151 -21.88 10.46 4.24
CA ASP A 151 -22.55 10.73 2.97
C ASP A 151 -23.10 12.17 2.96
N PRO A 152 -22.50 13.11 2.21
CA PRO A 152 -21.31 12.96 1.37
C PRO A 152 -20.00 12.77 2.17
N PRO A 153 -18.89 12.27 1.57
CA PRO A 153 -17.65 12.01 2.30
C PRO A 153 -17.04 13.27 2.94
N ASP A 154 -16.94 13.29 4.26
CA ASP A 154 -16.42 14.40 5.07
C ASP A 154 -14.92 14.23 5.36
N PHE A 155 -14.15 15.30 5.13
CA PHE A 155 -12.71 15.35 5.39
C PHE A 155 -12.37 15.26 6.89
N LYS A 156 -13.24 15.72 7.81
CA LYS A 156 -13.00 15.64 9.26
C LYS A 156 -13.00 14.19 9.75
N ILE A 157 -13.93 13.37 9.24
CA ILE A 157 -13.99 11.94 9.55
C ILE A 157 -12.76 11.24 8.97
N PHE A 158 -12.37 11.59 7.74
CA PHE A 158 -11.13 11.10 7.14
C PHE A 158 -9.91 11.45 7.98
N LEU A 159 -9.74 12.70 8.40
CA LEU A 159 -8.60 13.14 9.20
C LEU A 159 -8.52 12.39 10.53
N ARG A 160 -9.65 12.16 11.19
CA ARG A 160 -9.68 11.36 12.42
C ARG A 160 -9.21 9.92 12.17
N GLN A 161 -9.75 9.26 11.14
CA GLN A 161 -9.33 7.90 10.78
C GLN A 161 -7.87 7.85 10.30
N LEU A 162 -7.38 8.92 9.67
CA LEU A 162 -5.99 9.05 9.24
C LEU A 162 -5.07 9.12 10.47
N LEU A 163 -5.43 9.89 11.50
CA LEU A 163 -4.67 9.96 12.74
C LEU A 163 -4.64 8.61 13.47
N ASP A 164 -5.79 7.94 13.57
CA ASP A 164 -5.86 6.60 14.17
C ASP A 164 -4.99 5.62 13.36
N TRP A 165 -5.02 5.70 12.03
CA TRP A 165 -4.15 4.92 11.15
C TRP A 165 -2.66 5.21 11.38
N GLN A 166 -2.26 6.48 11.46
CA GLN A 166 -0.87 6.86 11.75
C GLN A 166 -0.40 6.37 13.12
N ALA A 167 -1.26 6.38 14.13
CA ALA A 167 -0.95 5.83 15.45
C ALA A 167 -0.72 4.30 15.38
N LEU A 168 -1.55 3.57 14.63
CA LEU A 168 -1.37 2.14 14.42
C LEU A 168 -0.06 1.83 13.68
N VAL A 169 0.25 2.57 12.61
CA VAL A 169 1.50 2.45 11.85
C VAL A 169 2.71 2.68 12.76
N PHE A 170 2.66 3.72 13.61
CA PHE A 170 3.74 4.02 14.54
C PHE A 170 3.97 2.86 15.52
N VAL A 171 2.90 2.35 16.15
CA VAL A 171 2.99 1.20 17.06
C VAL A 171 3.51 -0.05 16.34
N GLN A 172 2.98 -0.36 15.17
CA GLN A 172 3.43 -1.48 14.34
C GLN A 172 4.92 -1.36 14.02
N LYS A 173 5.38 -0.16 13.64
CA LYS A 173 6.79 0.07 13.30
C LYS A 173 7.70 -0.08 14.51
N LEU A 174 7.29 0.39 15.68
CA LEU A 174 8.04 0.17 16.93
C LEU A 174 8.10 -1.30 17.32
N MET A 175 7.02 -2.06 17.14
CA MET A 175 7.01 -3.51 17.39
C MET A 175 8.01 -4.24 16.48
N LEU A 176 8.02 -3.91 15.19
CA LEU A 176 8.98 -4.49 14.24
C LEU A 176 10.43 -4.05 14.53
N ALA A 177 10.65 -2.78 14.85
CA ALA A 177 11.97 -2.29 15.23
C ALA A 177 12.50 -3.02 16.48
N GLY A 178 11.64 -3.21 17.49
CA GLY A 178 11.95 -4.02 18.67
C GLY A 178 12.28 -5.46 18.30
N LEU A 179 11.51 -6.10 17.41
CA LEU A 179 11.80 -7.45 16.94
C LEU A 179 13.17 -7.54 16.26
N VAL A 180 13.49 -6.61 15.35
CA VAL A 180 14.78 -6.57 14.65
C VAL A 180 15.94 -6.39 15.63
N ILE A 181 15.81 -5.48 16.60
CA ILE A 181 16.81 -5.22 17.64
C ILE A 181 17.10 -6.47 18.49
N ASN A 182 16.05 -7.18 18.91
CA ASN A 182 16.17 -8.36 19.76
C ASN A 182 16.69 -9.59 19.02
N PHE A 183 16.30 -9.79 17.75
CA PHE A 183 16.62 -10.98 16.96
C PHE A 183 17.63 -10.72 15.84
N ARG A 184 18.44 -9.65 15.95
CA ARG A 184 19.37 -9.20 14.90
C ARG A 184 20.27 -10.30 14.34
N ARG A 185 20.82 -11.16 15.21
CA ARG A 185 21.73 -12.25 14.81
C ARG A 185 21.03 -13.31 13.98
N SER A 186 19.83 -13.72 14.39
CA SER A 186 19.04 -14.71 13.66
C SER A 186 18.64 -14.17 12.28
N MET A 187 18.21 -12.91 12.21
CA MET A 187 17.83 -12.28 10.95
C MET A 187 19.02 -12.15 9.98
N ALA A 188 20.20 -11.79 10.49
CA ALA A 188 21.42 -11.76 9.69
C ALA A 188 21.72 -13.15 9.08
N LEU A 189 21.66 -14.21 9.88
CA LEU A 189 21.85 -15.59 9.38
C LEU A 189 20.82 -15.97 8.31
N THR A 190 19.55 -15.65 8.53
CA THR A 190 18.48 -15.90 7.55
C THR A 190 18.73 -15.16 6.24
N SER A 191 19.16 -13.90 6.30
CA SER A 191 19.46 -13.13 5.09
C SER A 191 20.65 -13.68 4.33
N THR A 192 21.73 -14.08 5.01
CA THR A 192 22.88 -14.70 4.36
C THR A 192 22.53 -16.07 3.77
N ALA A 193 21.67 -16.85 4.42
CA ALA A 193 21.22 -18.12 3.86
C ALA A 193 20.39 -17.93 2.57
N LEU A 194 19.56 -16.88 2.50
CA LEU A 194 18.68 -16.64 1.35
C LEU A 194 19.33 -15.82 0.23
N LEU A 195 20.20 -14.87 0.56
CA LEU A 195 20.83 -13.95 -0.38
C LEU A 195 22.31 -14.23 -0.61
N GLY A 196 22.94 -15.12 0.17
CA GLY A 196 24.38 -15.35 0.09
C GLY A 196 24.85 -15.89 -1.26
N TRP A 197 23.97 -16.56 -2.01
CA TRP A 197 24.26 -16.98 -3.39
C TRP A 197 24.38 -15.80 -4.38
N LEU A 198 23.90 -14.62 -4.01
CA LEU A 198 24.07 -13.38 -4.78
C LEU A 198 25.34 -12.61 -4.40
N ASP A 199 26.07 -13.03 -3.36
CA ASP A 199 27.27 -12.32 -2.88
C ASP A 199 28.38 -12.30 -3.95
N ASP A 200 28.46 -13.34 -4.78
CA ASP A 200 29.38 -13.43 -5.92
C ASP A 200 29.05 -12.43 -7.05
N PHE A 201 27.84 -11.87 -7.07
CA PHE A 201 27.35 -10.95 -8.12
C PHE A 201 26.78 -9.65 -7.54
N PRO A 202 27.63 -8.70 -7.08
CA PRO A 202 27.19 -7.50 -6.35
C PRO A 202 26.17 -6.63 -7.10
N ARG A 203 26.34 -6.49 -8.43
CA ARG A 203 25.39 -5.72 -9.26
C ARG A 203 24.03 -6.40 -9.35
N ALA A 204 24.00 -7.73 -9.47
CA ALA A 204 22.76 -8.48 -9.51
C ALA A 204 22.05 -8.44 -8.16
N LYS A 205 22.81 -8.59 -7.05
CA LYS A 205 22.31 -8.45 -5.69
C LYS A 205 21.59 -7.13 -5.47
N LEU A 206 22.23 -6.02 -5.87
CA LEU A 206 21.66 -4.68 -5.73
C LEU A 206 20.33 -4.56 -6.49
N VAL A 207 20.26 -5.01 -7.75
CA VAL A 207 19.02 -4.95 -8.54
C VAL A 207 17.91 -5.82 -7.94
N VAL A 208 18.23 -7.04 -7.53
CA VAL A 208 17.24 -7.96 -6.95
C VAL A 208 16.70 -7.41 -5.63
N VAL A 209 17.58 -6.95 -4.75
CA VAL A 209 17.23 -6.53 -3.38
C VAL A 209 16.59 -5.15 -3.34
N MET A 210 17.06 -4.19 -4.15
CA MET A 210 16.60 -2.81 -4.10
C MET A 210 15.49 -2.50 -5.10
N VAL A 211 15.31 -3.32 -6.14
CA VAL A 211 14.31 -3.07 -7.20
C VAL A 211 13.27 -4.18 -7.26
N LEU A 212 13.69 -5.42 -7.53
CA LEU A 212 12.76 -6.52 -7.81
C LEU A 212 11.94 -6.90 -6.56
N MET A 213 12.61 -7.15 -5.43
CA MET A 213 11.96 -7.55 -4.19
C MET A 213 11.01 -6.47 -3.64
N PRO A 214 11.41 -5.18 -3.55
CA PRO A 214 10.51 -4.12 -3.12
C PRO A 214 9.32 -3.95 -4.05
N LEU A 215 9.47 -4.14 -5.37
CA LEU A 215 8.35 -4.05 -6.30
C LEU A 215 7.28 -5.10 -5.97
N ILE A 216 7.69 -6.36 -5.79
CA ILE A 216 6.77 -7.47 -5.51
C ILE A 216 6.15 -7.30 -4.12
N LEU A 217 6.98 -7.07 -3.10
CA LEU A 217 6.54 -7.06 -1.71
C LEU A 217 5.69 -5.82 -1.38
N ASN A 218 6.01 -4.64 -1.90
CA ASN A 218 5.18 -3.46 -1.67
C ASN A 218 3.81 -3.60 -2.36
N VAL A 219 3.75 -4.12 -3.59
CA VAL A 219 2.46 -4.38 -4.25
C VAL A 219 1.65 -5.37 -3.43
N PHE A 220 2.24 -6.47 -2.98
CA PHE A 220 1.59 -7.44 -2.10
C PHE A 220 1.06 -6.80 -0.81
N ALA A 221 1.90 -5.99 -0.14
CA ALA A 221 1.55 -5.36 1.13
C ALA A 221 0.41 -4.35 0.97
N LEU A 222 0.47 -3.50 -0.06
CA LEU A 222 -0.56 -2.50 -0.37
C LEU A 222 -1.87 -3.16 -0.78
N TRP A 223 -1.82 -4.23 -1.59
CA TRP A 223 -3.02 -4.97 -1.95
C TRP A 223 -3.66 -5.61 -0.73
N THR A 224 -2.86 -6.21 0.15
CA THR A 224 -3.38 -6.84 1.37
C THR A 224 -3.96 -5.80 2.32
N ALA A 225 -3.27 -4.66 2.50
CA ALA A 225 -3.76 -3.54 3.30
C ALA A 225 -5.09 -3.01 2.77
N ASP A 226 -5.16 -2.73 1.47
CA ASP A 226 -6.37 -2.24 0.82
C ASP A 226 -7.56 -3.19 0.99
N SER A 227 -7.33 -4.51 0.97
CA SER A 227 -8.40 -5.51 1.16
C SER A 227 -9.10 -5.42 2.53
N PHE A 228 -8.38 -5.07 3.60
CA PHE A 228 -8.99 -4.95 4.93
C PHE A 228 -9.37 -3.52 5.30
N LEU A 229 -8.88 -2.51 4.59
CA LEU A 229 -9.38 -1.13 4.68
C LEU A 229 -10.76 -0.99 4.02
N GLN A 230 -11.01 -1.75 2.96
CA GLN A 230 -12.28 -1.76 2.27
C GLN A 230 -13.42 -2.08 3.26
N ALA A 231 -14.39 -1.17 3.34
CA ALA A 231 -15.61 -1.40 4.10
C ALA A 231 -16.28 -2.68 3.58
N LYS A 232 -16.62 -3.61 4.48
CA LYS A 232 -17.49 -4.73 4.13
C LYS A 232 -18.88 -4.15 3.91
N ALA A 233 -19.46 -4.41 2.74
CA ALA A 233 -20.88 -4.20 2.48
C ALA A 233 -21.66 -4.93 3.59
N ASN A 234 -22.59 -4.26 4.28
CA ASN A 234 -23.50 -4.96 5.18
C ASN A 234 -24.44 -5.84 4.35
N ASP A 235 -25.10 -6.83 4.96
CA ASP A 235 -26.05 -7.74 4.27
C ASP A 235 -27.06 -7.01 3.36
N SER A 236 -27.58 -5.86 3.79
CA SER A 236 -28.51 -5.04 2.98
C SER A 236 -27.84 -4.37 1.77
N ASP A 237 -26.58 -3.97 1.91
CA ASP A 237 -25.78 -3.44 0.81
C ASP A 237 -25.34 -4.58 -0.13
N GLU A 238 -25.08 -5.79 0.40
CA GLU A 238 -24.81 -6.99 -0.41
C GLU A 238 -25.99 -7.39 -1.28
N VAL A 239 -27.23 -7.23 -0.79
CA VAL A 239 -28.45 -7.45 -1.59
C VAL A 239 -28.55 -6.46 -2.74
N GLN A 240 -28.35 -5.16 -2.49
CA GLN A 240 -28.35 -4.12 -3.54
C GLN A 240 -27.18 -4.29 -4.53
N VAL A 241 -26.00 -4.67 -4.04
CA VAL A 241 -24.84 -5.02 -4.86
C VAL A 241 -25.13 -6.23 -5.73
N ARG A 242 -25.81 -7.25 -5.19
CA ARG A 242 -26.18 -8.45 -5.94
C ARG A 242 -27.19 -8.12 -7.04
N GLU A 243 -28.18 -7.26 -6.78
CA GLU A 243 -29.12 -6.79 -7.80
C GLU A 243 -28.44 -5.98 -8.91
N SER A 244 -27.56 -5.03 -8.56
CA SER A 244 -26.83 -4.22 -9.55
C SER A 244 -25.87 -5.05 -10.41
N LEU A 245 -25.20 -6.05 -9.82
CA LEU A 245 -24.38 -7.01 -10.56
C LEU A 245 -25.22 -7.89 -11.50
N VAL A 246 -26.40 -8.33 -11.07
CA VAL A 246 -27.36 -9.06 -11.92
C VAL A 246 -27.87 -8.17 -13.07
N ALA A 247 -28.02 -6.86 -12.82
CA ALA A 247 -28.38 -5.87 -13.84
C ALA A 247 -27.22 -5.47 -14.77
N GLY A 248 -25.99 -5.97 -14.56
CA GLY A 248 -24.83 -5.65 -15.38
C GLY A 248 -24.25 -4.25 -15.14
N ILE A 249 -24.67 -3.55 -14.09
CA ILE A 249 -24.17 -2.22 -13.70
C ILE A 249 -23.04 -2.41 -12.68
N PRO A 250 -21.88 -1.77 -12.83
CA PRO A 250 -20.84 -1.84 -11.81
C PRO A 250 -21.36 -1.26 -10.49
N ALA A 251 -21.55 -2.12 -9.49
CA ALA A 251 -22.03 -1.74 -8.17
C ALA A 251 -21.04 -0.76 -7.51
N VAL A 252 -21.51 0.45 -7.17
CA VAL A 252 -20.76 1.45 -6.41
C VAL A 252 -21.43 1.60 -5.04
N VAL A 253 -20.68 1.33 -3.96
CA VAL A 253 -21.20 1.50 -2.59
C VAL A 253 -21.58 2.96 -2.36
N GLY A 254 -22.83 3.21 -1.93
CA GLY A 254 -23.32 4.54 -1.57
C GLY A 254 -24.00 5.33 -2.71
N ARG A 255 -24.34 4.69 -3.83
CA ARG A 255 -25.31 5.25 -4.79
C ARG A 255 -26.58 4.42 -4.64
N ASP A 256 -27.67 5.05 -4.21
CA ASP A 256 -28.97 4.39 -4.21
C ASP A 256 -29.22 3.85 -5.62
N VAL A 257 -29.43 2.54 -5.73
CA VAL A 257 -30.01 1.98 -6.95
C VAL A 257 -31.40 2.61 -7.00
N PRO A 258 -31.75 3.41 -8.04
CA PRO A 258 -33.11 3.91 -8.15
C PRO A 258 -34.02 2.70 -8.08
N ALA A 259 -34.91 2.68 -7.08
CA ALA A 259 -35.89 1.63 -6.99
C ALA A 259 -36.53 1.51 -8.37
N LEU A 260 -36.50 0.31 -8.96
CA LEU A 260 -37.19 0.00 -10.21
C LEU A 260 -38.70 0.11 -9.93
N ASN A 261 -39.20 1.33 -9.81
CA ASN A 261 -40.59 1.74 -9.87
C ASN A 261 -40.68 3.26 -9.87
N ALA A 262 -41.52 3.74 -10.78
CA ALA A 262 -41.97 5.11 -11.00
C ALA A 262 -41.15 5.94 -12.02
N GLN A 263 -41.94 6.42 -12.97
CA GLN A 263 -41.67 7.39 -14.04
C GLN A 263 -41.01 8.69 -13.55
N ALA A 264 -40.53 9.48 -14.52
CA ALA A 264 -39.95 10.84 -14.46
C ALA A 264 -38.42 10.87 -14.30
N GLU A 265 -37.65 11.17 -15.35
CA GLU A 265 -37.32 12.49 -15.95
C GLU A 265 -36.13 13.20 -15.27
N GLU A 266 -35.14 13.44 -16.14
CA GLU A 266 -34.11 14.51 -16.17
C GLU A 266 -32.91 14.56 -15.20
N ASP A 267 -31.73 14.52 -15.86
CA ASP A 267 -30.44 15.16 -15.58
C ASP A 267 -29.67 14.86 -14.28
N VAL A 268 -28.47 14.29 -14.43
CA VAL A 268 -27.20 15.04 -14.47
C VAL A 268 -26.01 14.08 -14.72
N ASP A 269 -25.21 14.48 -15.70
CA ASP A 269 -23.95 13.95 -16.20
C ASP A 269 -22.88 13.66 -15.12
N ASP A 270 -22.25 12.49 -15.23
CA ASP A 270 -20.79 12.30 -15.03
C ASP A 270 -20.43 10.87 -15.48
N SER A 271 -20.31 10.72 -16.79
CA SER A 271 -19.98 9.46 -17.45
C SER A 271 -18.46 9.19 -17.45
N ILE A 272 -18.00 8.19 -16.68
CA ILE A 272 -16.72 7.52 -16.95
C ILE A 272 -17.03 6.20 -17.66
N MET A 273 -16.97 6.25 -19.00
CA MET A 273 -17.08 5.10 -19.89
C MET A 273 -15.92 4.10 -19.69
N SER A 274 -16.22 2.80 -19.72
CA SER A 274 -15.20 1.75 -19.64
C SER A 274 -14.58 1.43 -21.01
N PHE A 275 -13.35 0.92 -21.00
CA PHE A 275 -12.59 0.59 -22.21
C PHE A 275 -13.23 -0.56 -23.03
N GLN A 276 -14.06 -1.40 -22.42
CA GLN A 276 -14.84 -2.43 -23.12
C GLN A 276 -16.16 -1.90 -23.71
N GLU A 277 -16.69 -0.78 -23.21
CA GLU A 277 -17.86 -0.08 -23.76
C GLU A 277 -17.47 0.79 -24.96
N TRP A 278 -16.30 1.43 -24.91
CA TRP A 278 -15.71 2.12 -26.07
C TRP A 278 -15.48 1.17 -27.25
N LYS A 279 -15.07 -0.07 -26.98
CA LYS A 279 -14.77 -1.09 -28.00
C LYS A 279 -16.03 -1.80 -28.54
N ARG A 280 -17.18 -1.64 -27.87
CA ARG A 280 -18.49 -2.25 -28.22
C ARG A 280 -19.48 -1.26 -28.83
N SER A 281 -19.07 -0.05 -29.21
CA SER A 281 -19.94 0.91 -29.90
C SER A 281 -19.85 0.79 -31.42
N PRO A 282 -20.77 0.03 -32.05
CA PRO A 282 -21.34 0.36 -33.34
C PRO A 282 -22.77 0.83 -33.13
N TRP A 283 -22.97 2.16 -33.15
CA TRP A 283 -24.22 2.70 -33.68
C TRP A 283 -24.29 2.26 -35.14
N HIS A 284 -25.12 1.26 -35.43
CA HIS A 284 -25.87 1.20 -36.68
C HIS A 284 -26.97 0.12 -36.61
N PRO A 285 -28.06 0.33 -37.36
CA PRO A 285 -29.41 0.27 -36.86
C PRO A 285 -30.14 -0.75 -37.69
N TYR A 286 -30.15 -2.01 -37.29
CA TYR A 286 -30.97 -2.97 -38.02
C TYR A 286 -32.02 -3.59 -37.13
N ARG A 287 -33.26 -3.16 -37.42
CA ARG A 287 -34.47 -4.00 -37.49
C ARG A 287 -34.89 -4.58 -36.14
N MET A 288 -36.06 -4.25 -35.60
CA MET A 288 -37.41 -4.44 -36.18
C MET A 288 -38.44 -3.70 -35.30
N PRO A 289 -39.76 -3.68 -35.59
CA PRO A 289 -40.50 -3.69 -36.86
C PRO A 289 -41.20 -2.33 -37.08
N ASN A 290 -41.48 -1.96 -38.33
CA ASN A 290 -42.27 -0.75 -38.63
C ASN A 290 -43.70 -0.87 -38.07
N THR A 291 -43.99 0.04 -37.14
CA THR A 291 -45.22 0.85 -36.92
C THR A 291 -46.62 0.35 -37.33
N PRO A 292 -47.65 0.69 -36.54
CA PRO A 292 -49.06 0.51 -36.90
C PRO A 292 -49.49 1.57 -37.93
N PHE A 293 -50.29 1.18 -38.92
CA PHE A 293 -51.05 2.10 -39.76
C PHE A 293 -52.49 1.64 -39.83
N ARG A 294 -53.39 2.48 -39.30
CA ARG A 294 -54.83 2.41 -39.48
C ARG A 294 -55.16 3.46 -40.55
N GLU A 295 -55.81 3.08 -41.64
CA GLU A 295 -56.95 3.82 -42.24
C GLU A 295 -57.54 3.15 -43.51
N ASN A 296 -58.89 3.10 -43.50
CA ASN A 296 -59.86 3.14 -44.59
C ASN A 296 -60.14 1.88 -45.45
N LEU A 297 -61.19 1.13 -45.07
CA LEU A 297 -62.51 1.07 -45.77
C LEU A 297 -63.54 0.31 -44.92
#